data_AF-A0A1M5B1U8-F1
#
_entry.id   AF-A0A1M5B1U8-F1
#
_cell.length_a   1.000
_cell.length_b   1.000
_cell.length_c   1.000
_cell.angle_alpha   90.00
_cell.angle_beta   90.00
_cell.angle_gamma   90.00
#
_symmetry.space_group_name_H-M   'P 1'
#
loop_
_entity.id
_entity.type
_entity.pdbx_description
1 polymer ?
#
loop_
_entity_poly.entity_id
_entity_poly.type
_entity_poly.pdbx_seq_one_letter_code
_entity_poly.pdbx_strand_id
1 'polypeptide(L)'
;MKYTIIALLSLLSLSACKKKKELPPIQKETPTIPGEASTTHFAEYLGINAFEWDLLQPASPETIDETKFSVIKSFSGIRHYLDWERVEQAEGKYTFSPSHSGGWDYDRMYQRMKESGLDVIIDIKTCPDWLLDTYPADQRDAENVPAPYGLDRLAPASYIIQARVAFQLAARYGSNKNIDPSLVTVNTGIRWAGDQRNVAKTGLGLIKYIECDNERDKWWKGKKAQQTAEEYAANMSAFYDGNKGKLGKNAGVKTADPNMMVVMGGLANADPNFVIKMIEWCRKNRGLKADGSVDLCFDIINYHLYSNDADEHNEVATIGVAPELSIIGKIADDFMAMSKKHANNMPVWVTETGYDIGHSTPQRAIPIGSKNSQVTQADWNLRTALLYARKKIKKCVFYMLDDVDINSTIQYSSSGFMNANAVKRPAADYMLQTKKLIGNYFFSSTLNNDPIVDLYKSDKKEIYVLTIPDQKGRTAKYELNLGDAKQAIIHTLQIGKEEMLAKTVNTINGKLVIDVTETPIFVEKKTDNN
;
A
#
# COMPACT_ATOMS: atom_id res chain seq x y z
N MET A 1 69.71 -20.24 7.02
CA MET A 1 70.23 -21.27 7.95
C MET A 1 69.05 -21.83 8.74
N LYS A 2 68.89 -23.16 8.73
CA LYS A 2 67.94 -24.01 9.49
C LYS A 2 66.47 -24.04 9.04
N TYR A 3 66.16 -25.14 8.36
CA TYR A 3 64.88 -25.84 8.29
C TYR A 3 64.48 -26.40 9.67
N THR A 4 63.18 -26.52 9.95
CA THR A 4 62.60 -27.71 10.60
C THR A 4 61.11 -27.88 10.27
N ILE A 5 60.77 -29.06 9.75
CA ILE A 5 59.43 -29.62 9.49
C ILE A 5 58.99 -30.41 10.74
N ILE A 6 57.71 -30.83 10.77
CA ILE A 6 57.09 -31.99 11.49
C ILE A 6 56.15 -31.52 12.62
N ALA A 7 54.96 -32.08 12.90
CA ALA A 7 53.94 -32.89 12.22
C ALA A 7 52.76 -32.98 13.23
N LEU A 8 51.60 -33.45 12.77
CA LEU A 8 50.40 -33.73 13.59
C LEU A 8 50.69 -34.61 14.81
N LEU A 9 49.96 -34.35 15.91
CA LEU A 9 49.36 -35.43 16.71
C LEU A 9 48.13 -34.95 17.48
N SER A 10 47.11 -35.79 17.39
CA SER A 10 45.79 -35.76 18.00
C SER A 10 45.83 -36.01 19.51
N LEU A 11 44.88 -35.41 20.24
CA LEU A 11 44.49 -35.87 21.58
C LEU A 11 42.99 -35.71 21.79
N LEU A 12 42.37 -36.86 22.07
CA LEU A 12 40.97 -37.08 22.44
C LEU A 12 40.65 -36.43 23.80
N SER A 13 39.44 -35.89 23.92
CA SER A 13 38.71 -35.92 25.19
C SER A 13 37.28 -36.42 24.95
N LEU A 14 36.95 -37.51 25.64
CA LEU A 14 35.62 -38.08 25.77
C LEU A 14 34.81 -37.23 26.76
N SER A 15 33.54 -36.94 26.47
CA SER A 15 32.43 -37.18 27.41
C SER A 15 31.04 -36.80 26.86
N ALA A 16 30.13 -37.76 27.03
CA ALA A 16 28.67 -37.63 27.17
C ALA A 16 27.82 -37.28 25.94
N CYS A 17 27.45 -38.32 25.20
CA CYS A 17 26.18 -38.41 24.49
C CYS A 17 25.00 -38.17 25.46
N LYS A 18 24.36 -37.00 25.39
CA LYS A 18 22.97 -36.85 25.79
C LYS A 18 22.12 -36.86 24.53
N LYS A 19 21.37 -37.96 24.32
CA LYS A 19 20.26 -38.00 23.36
C LYS A 19 19.33 -36.83 23.69
N LYS A 20 19.24 -35.85 22.80
CA LYS A 20 18.15 -34.87 22.83
C LYS A 20 16.86 -35.65 22.67
N LYS A 21 16.03 -35.62 23.71
CA LYS A 21 14.67 -36.12 23.68
C LYS A 21 13.94 -35.25 22.66
N GLU A 22 13.56 -35.80 21.51
CA GLU A 22 12.65 -35.12 20.60
C GLU A 22 11.37 -34.83 21.38
N LEU A 23 11.08 -33.54 21.53
CA LEU A 23 9.78 -33.10 21.99
C LEU A 23 8.79 -33.41 20.86
N PRO A 24 7.64 -34.03 21.15
CA PRO A 24 6.61 -34.22 20.14
C PRO A 24 6.19 -32.84 19.61
N PRO A 25 5.80 -32.73 18.33
CA PRO A 25 5.38 -31.46 17.76
C PRO A 25 4.21 -30.93 18.60
N ILE A 26 4.39 -29.72 19.12
CA ILE A 26 3.33 -29.00 19.80
C ILE A 26 2.31 -28.64 18.73
N GLN A 27 1.29 -29.48 18.54
CA GLN A 27 0.02 -29.03 18.00
C GLN A 27 -0.57 -28.09 19.04
N LYS A 28 -0.28 -26.79 18.90
CA LYS A 28 -1.13 -25.78 19.52
C LYS A 28 -2.44 -25.79 18.74
N GLU A 29 -3.44 -26.51 19.25
CA GLU A 29 -4.82 -26.12 19.02
C GLU A 29 -4.97 -24.73 19.63
N THR A 30 -4.72 -23.70 18.82
CA THR A 30 -5.02 -22.32 19.20
C THR A 30 -6.54 -22.23 19.25
N PRO A 31 -7.15 -21.89 20.40
CA PRO A 31 -8.58 -21.63 20.44
C PRO A 31 -8.88 -20.51 19.44
N THR A 32 -9.72 -20.79 18.45
CA THR A 32 -10.27 -19.77 17.54
C THR A 32 -11.13 -18.84 18.38
N ILE A 33 -10.53 -17.76 18.88
CA ILE A 33 -11.29 -16.59 19.31
C ILE A 33 -11.84 -16.01 18.00
N PRO A 34 -13.17 -15.96 17.79
CA PRO A 34 -13.73 -15.33 16.60
C PRO A 34 -13.25 -13.88 16.61
N GLY A 35 -12.37 -13.52 15.68
CA GLY A 35 -12.03 -12.11 15.48
C GLY A 35 -13.32 -11.35 15.17
N GLU A 36 -13.50 -10.17 15.76
CA GLU A 36 -14.65 -9.33 15.38
C GLU A 36 -14.58 -9.02 13.88
N ALA A 37 -15.73 -8.97 13.20
CA ALA A 37 -15.82 -8.72 11.76
C ALA A 37 -15.12 -7.42 11.34
N SER A 38 -14.55 -7.41 10.14
CA SER A 38 -14.07 -6.19 9.49
C SER A 38 -15.26 -5.33 9.05
N THR A 39 -15.08 -4.02 9.11
CA THR A 39 -16.04 -3.03 8.57
C THR A 39 -15.58 -2.47 7.23
N THR A 40 -14.61 -3.13 6.59
CA THR A 40 -14.00 -2.70 5.33
C THR A 40 -14.37 -3.66 4.22
N HIS A 41 -14.94 -3.12 3.14
CA HIS A 41 -15.23 -3.87 1.92
C HIS A 41 -13.95 -4.45 1.35
N PHE A 42 -13.99 -5.68 0.84
CA PHE A 42 -12.79 -6.36 0.36
C PHE A 42 -12.09 -5.60 -0.78
N ALA A 43 -12.83 -4.83 -1.58
CA ALA A 43 -12.26 -4.00 -2.63
C ALA A 43 -11.20 -3.00 -2.13
N GLU A 44 -11.28 -2.55 -0.87
CA GLU A 44 -10.29 -1.62 -0.29
C GLU A 44 -8.90 -2.25 -0.12
N TYR A 45 -8.79 -3.59 -0.14
CA TYR A 45 -7.49 -4.28 -0.10
C TYR A 45 -6.84 -4.45 -1.47
N LEU A 46 -7.46 -3.89 -2.52
CA LEU A 46 -7.09 -4.09 -3.92
C LEU A 46 -6.73 -2.75 -4.58
N GLY A 47 -5.81 -1.98 -4.01
CA GLY A 47 -5.25 -0.79 -4.64
C GLY A 47 -3.97 -1.09 -5.43
N ILE A 48 -3.55 -0.17 -6.30
CA ILE A 48 -2.30 -0.27 -7.07
C ILE A 48 -1.54 1.07 -7.07
N ASN A 49 -0.22 1.04 -6.94
CA ASN A 49 0.63 2.20 -7.19
C ASN A 49 0.73 2.42 -8.70
N ALA A 50 0.58 3.66 -9.13
CA ALA A 50 0.62 4.04 -10.54
C ALA A 50 1.15 5.46 -10.71
N PHE A 51 1.55 5.78 -11.92
CA PHE A 51 2.01 7.10 -12.34
C PHE A 51 1.10 7.69 -13.41
N GLU A 52 1.27 8.95 -13.75
CA GLU A 52 0.44 9.60 -14.75
C GLU A 52 0.55 8.97 -16.15
N TRP A 53 1.71 8.44 -16.53
CA TRP A 53 1.91 7.70 -17.79
C TRP A 53 1.30 6.30 -17.81
N ASP A 54 0.73 5.85 -16.69
CA ASP A 54 -0.04 4.62 -16.61
C ASP A 54 -1.52 4.85 -16.94
N LEU A 55 -1.95 6.11 -16.99
CA LEU A 55 -3.34 6.51 -17.27
C LEU A 55 -3.47 7.40 -18.50
N LEU A 56 -2.45 8.18 -18.81
CA LEU A 56 -2.43 9.14 -19.92
C LEU A 56 -1.44 8.71 -20.98
N GLN A 57 -1.75 9.02 -22.23
CA GLN A 57 -0.88 8.73 -23.38
C GLN A 57 0.33 9.68 -23.36
N PRO A 58 1.59 9.19 -23.30
CA PRO A 58 2.76 10.08 -23.29
C PRO A 58 2.86 10.98 -24.54
N ALA A 59 2.36 10.51 -25.68
CA ALA A 59 2.34 11.26 -26.94
C ALA A 59 1.18 12.26 -27.05
N SER A 60 0.15 12.12 -26.21
CA SER A 60 -1.03 13.01 -26.12
C SER A 60 -1.45 13.05 -24.65
N PRO A 61 -0.73 13.80 -23.79
CA PRO A 61 -0.89 13.76 -22.33
C PRO A 61 -2.25 14.24 -21.80
N GLU A 62 -3.15 14.68 -22.67
CA GLU A 62 -4.55 15.00 -22.43
C GLU A 62 -5.51 13.82 -22.69
N THR A 63 -5.01 12.74 -23.27
CA THR A 63 -5.82 11.57 -23.67
C THR A 63 -5.61 10.41 -22.71
N ILE A 64 -6.72 9.81 -22.25
CA ILE A 64 -6.68 8.59 -21.43
C ILE A 64 -6.17 7.41 -22.26
N ASP A 65 -5.19 6.68 -21.76
CA ASP A 65 -4.82 5.37 -22.26
C ASP A 65 -5.85 4.33 -21.80
N GLU A 66 -6.91 4.14 -22.57
CA GLU A 66 -7.97 3.17 -22.22
C GLU A 66 -7.46 1.72 -22.18
N THR A 67 -6.33 1.40 -22.82
CA THR A 67 -5.73 0.06 -22.75
C THR A 67 -5.15 -0.18 -21.36
N LYS A 68 -4.28 0.72 -20.88
CA LYS A 68 -3.73 0.62 -19.51
C LYS A 68 -4.80 0.84 -18.44
N PHE A 69 -5.71 1.79 -18.68
CA PHE A 69 -6.85 2.04 -17.79
C PHE A 69 -7.75 0.80 -17.62
N SER A 70 -7.83 -0.07 -18.64
CA SER A 70 -8.53 -1.35 -18.52
C SER A 70 -7.92 -2.28 -17.47
N VAL A 71 -6.61 -2.23 -17.28
CA VAL A 71 -5.91 -2.96 -16.21
C VAL A 71 -6.18 -2.33 -14.86
N ILE A 72 -6.15 -1.00 -14.75
CA ILE A 72 -6.44 -0.26 -13.52
C ILE A 72 -7.83 -0.59 -12.98
N LYS A 73 -8.81 -0.83 -13.85
CA LYS A 73 -10.16 -1.30 -13.48
C LYS A 73 -10.17 -2.69 -12.79
N SER A 74 -9.05 -3.38 -12.67
CA SER A 74 -8.91 -4.58 -11.82
C SER A 74 -8.87 -4.24 -10.33
N PHE A 75 -8.53 -2.99 -10.00
CA PHE A 75 -8.31 -2.47 -8.65
C PHE A 75 -9.44 -1.53 -8.21
N SER A 76 -9.49 -1.14 -6.94
CA SER A 76 -10.46 -0.17 -6.40
C SER A 76 -10.03 1.29 -6.58
N GLY A 77 -8.77 1.51 -6.92
CA GLY A 77 -8.20 2.84 -7.05
C GLY A 77 -6.69 2.78 -7.21
N ILE A 78 -6.09 3.95 -7.34
CA ILE A 78 -4.63 4.11 -7.41
C ILE A 78 -4.10 4.90 -6.23
N ARG A 79 -2.85 4.60 -5.86
CA ARG A 79 -1.96 5.56 -5.23
C ARG A 79 -1.11 6.17 -6.33
N HIS A 80 -1.33 7.45 -6.60
CA HIS A 80 -0.64 8.19 -7.63
C HIS A 80 0.63 8.78 -7.05
N TYR A 81 1.78 8.27 -7.49
CA TYR A 81 3.06 8.90 -7.21
C TYR A 81 3.17 10.20 -8.01
N LEU A 82 3.09 11.32 -7.31
CA LEU A 82 3.24 12.63 -7.90
C LEU A 82 4.53 13.27 -7.38
N ASP A 83 5.57 13.26 -8.21
CA ASP A 83 6.77 14.05 -7.93
C ASP A 83 6.39 15.53 -7.86
N TRP A 84 6.77 16.23 -6.79
CA TRP A 84 6.35 17.60 -6.52
C TRP A 84 6.69 18.55 -7.68
N GLU A 85 7.87 18.40 -8.27
CA GLU A 85 8.27 19.20 -9.44
C GLU A 85 7.25 19.16 -10.58
N ARG A 86 6.47 18.08 -10.71
CA ARG A 86 5.42 17.96 -11.73
C ARG A 86 4.34 19.01 -11.61
N VAL A 87 4.10 19.55 -10.43
CA VAL A 87 3.07 20.59 -10.23
C VAL A 87 3.65 21.96 -9.87
N GLU A 88 4.95 22.07 -9.61
CA GLU A 88 5.60 23.32 -9.19
C GLU A 88 7.08 23.37 -9.66
N GLN A 89 7.31 23.51 -10.97
CA GLN A 89 8.67 23.65 -11.54
C GLN A 89 9.41 24.93 -11.11
N ALA A 90 8.69 25.93 -10.61
CA ALA A 90 9.26 27.12 -10.00
C ALA A 90 8.42 27.50 -8.78
N GLU A 91 9.07 27.98 -7.72
CA GLU A 91 8.42 28.28 -6.44
C GLU A 91 7.19 29.21 -6.63
N GLY A 92 6.04 28.77 -6.12
CA GLY A 92 4.76 29.45 -6.20
C GLY A 92 4.12 29.49 -7.59
N LYS A 93 4.65 28.74 -8.57
CA LYS A 93 4.17 28.71 -9.97
C LYS A 93 3.56 27.36 -10.32
N TYR A 94 2.34 27.13 -9.83
CA TYR A 94 1.68 25.84 -9.97
C TYR A 94 1.09 25.57 -11.35
N THR A 95 1.18 24.32 -11.82
CA THR A 95 0.60 23.87 -13.09
C THR A 95 0.00 22.49 -12.92
N PHE A 96 -1.16 22.26 -13.54
CA PHE A 96 -1.95 21.04 -13.34
C PHE A 96 -2.45 20.44 -14.64
N SER A 97 -2.97 21.28 -15.55
CA SER A 97 -3.61 20.83 -16.78
C SER A 97 -3.50 21.94 -17.84
N PRO A 98 -2.50 21.86 -18.72
CA PRO A 98 -1.38 20.90 -18.69
C PRO A 98 -0.37 21.24 -17.59
N SER A 99 0.22 20.22 -16.96
CA SER A 99 1.47 20.41 -16.22
C SER A 99 2.58 20.92 -17.15
N HIS A 100 3.46 21.80 -16.66
CA HIS A 100 4.64 22.21 -17.44
C HIS A 100 5.77 21.16 -17.43
N SER A 101 5.73 20.19 -16.52
CA SER A 101 6.64 19.05 -16.51
C SER A 101 5.93 17.80 -17.04
N GLY A 102 6.38 17.27 -18.19
CA GLY A 102 5.79 16.08 -18.82
C GLY A 102 4.49 16.33 -19.58
N GLY A 103 3.78 17.42 -19.29
CA GLY A 103 2.67 17.90 -20.10
C GLY A 103 1.29 17.37 -19.77
N TRP A 104 1.19 16.59 -18.70
CA TRP A 104 0.03 15.81 -18.29
C TRP A 104 -1.20 16.64 -17.93
N ASP A 105 -2.37 16.13 -18.28
CA ASP A 105 -3.68 16.66 -17.89
C ASP A 105 -4.22 15.92 -16.64
N TYR A 106 -3.80 16.38 -15.46
CA TYR A 106 -4.24 15.79 -14.19
C TYR A 106 -5.74 15.96 -13.93
N ASP A 107 -6.37 17.05 -14.38
CA ASP A 107 -7.82 17.23 -14.28
C ASP A 107 -8.54 16.11 -15.02
N ARG A 108 -8.13 15.81 -16.27
CA ARG A 108 -8.73 14.75 -17.08
C ARG A 108 -8.51 13.38 -16.45
N MET A 109 -7.31 13.10 -15.97
CA MET A 109 -6.97 11.83 -15.33
C MET A 109 -7.84 11.58 -14.09
N TYR A 110 -7.88 12.53 -13.15
CA TYR A 110 -8.66 12.36 -11.92
C TYR A 110 -10.16 12.38 -12.17
N GLN A 111 -10.64 13.13 -13.17
CA GLN A 111 -12.04 13.09 -13.60
C GLN A 111 -12.42 11.69 -14.10
N ARG A 112 -11.58 11.07 -14.95
CA ARG A 112 -11.82 9.71 -15.46
C ARG A 112 -11.86 8.65 -14.35
N MET A 113 -10.98 8.79 -13.35
CA MET A 113 -10.97 7.92 -12.16
C MET A 113 -12.29 8.03 -11.39
N LYS A 114 -12.73 9.26 -11.08
CA LYS A 114 -14.00 9.51 -10.39
C LYS A 114 -15.22 8.99 -11.15
N GLU A 115 -15.28 9.24 -12.47
CA GLU A 115 -16.35 8.73 -13.34
C GLU A 115 -16.44 7.20 -13.36
N SER A 116 -15.31 6.53 -13.08
CA SER A 116 -15.23 5.06 -13.02
C SER A 116 -15.46 4.51 -11.61
N GLY A 117 -15.75 5.36 -10.63
CA GLY A 117 -15.90 4.97 -9.23
C GLY A 117 -14.59 4.47 -8.60
N LEU A 118 -13.44 4.90 -9.12
CA LEU A 118 -12.11 4.52 -8.63
C LEU A 118 -11.54 5.64 -7.75
N ASP A 119 -11.03 5.28 -6.58
CA ASP A 119 -10.42 6.23 -5.67
C ASP A 119 -8.98 6.57 -6.10
N VAL A 120 -8.49 7.73 -5.66
CA VAL A 120 -7.12 8.19 -5.87
C VAL A 120 -6.56 8.69 -4.53
N ILE A 121 -5.35 8.25 -4.20
CA ILE A 121 -4.49 8.83 -3.18
C ILE A 121 -3.39 9.58 -3.91
N ILE A 122 -3.29 10.90 -3.75
CA ILE A 122 -2.13 11.65 -4.27
C ILE A 122 -1.01 11.54 -3.25
N ASP A 123 0.09 10.88 -3.59
CA ASP A 123 1.35 10.95 -2.83
C ASP A 123 2.23 12.05 -3.41
N ILE A 124 2.37 13.17 -2.68
CA ILE A 124 3.26 14.26 -3.09
C ILE A 124 4.65 13.97 -2.53
N LYS A 125 5.54 13.49 -3.39
CA LYS A 125 6.89 13.09 -3.03
C LYS A 125 7.95 13.92 -3.73
N THR A 126 9.19 13.73 -3.30
CA THR A 126 10.40 14.36 -3.86
C THR A 126 10.44 15.88 -3.74
N CYS A 127 11.60 16.47 -4.01
CA CYS A 127 11.87 17.89 -3.99
C CYS A 127 12.05 18.42 -5.42
N PRO A 128 11.46 19.56 -5.78
CA PRO A 128 11.75 20.22 -7.05
C PRO A 128 13.17 20.80 -7.06
N ASP A 129 13.73 20.97 -8.27
CA ASP A 129 15.10 21.44 -8.46
C ASP A 129 15.40 22.77 -7.75
N TRP A 130 14.48 23.74 -7.78
CA TRP A 130 14.66 25.03 -7.11
C TRP A 130 14.77 24.91 -5.58
N LEU A 131 14.18 23.87 -4.98
CA LEU A 131 14.34 23.57 -3.57
C LEU A 131 15.68 22.89 -3.32
N LEU A 132 16.06 21.94 -4.18
CA LEU A 132 17.37 21.29 -4.14
C LEU A 132 18.51 22.31 -4.34
N ASP A 133 18.26 23.40 -5.06
CA ASP A 133 19.24 24.46 -5.26
C ASP A 133 19.66 25.16 -3.96
N THR A 134 18.84 25.08 -2.92
CA THR A 134 19.19 25.57 -1.58
C THR A 134 20.25 24.69 -0.90
N TYR A 135 20.39 23.43 -1.31
CA TYR A 135 21.38 22.49 -0.78
C TYR A 135 22.74 22.64 -1.47
N PRO A 136 23.85 22.34 -0.75
CA PRO A 136 25.16 22.16 -1.37
C PRO A 136 25.08 21.16 -2.53
N ALA A 137 25.77 21.45 -3.64
CA ALA A 137 25.64 20.70 -4.89
C ALA A 137 25.90 19.19 -4.74
N ASP A 138 26.85 18.81 -3.88
CA ASP A 138 27.22 17.43 -3.55
C ASP A 138 26.23 16.74 -2.59
N GLN A 139 25.25 17.47 -2.07
CA GLN A 139 24.24 16.97 -1.13
C GLN A 139 22.83 16.91 -1.72
N ARG A 140 22.64 17.31 -2.97
CA ARG A 140 21.34 17.27 -3.65
C ARG A 140 20.93 15.82 -3.94
N ASP A 141 19.72 15.47 -3.55
CA ASP A 141 19.03 14.22 -3.89
C ASP A 141 17.54 14.54 -3.92
N ALA A 142 16.81 14.03 -4.91
CA ALA A 142 15.39 14.31 -5.07
C ALA A 142 14.57 13.92 -3.83
N GLU A 143 15.06 13.01 -2.99
CA GLU A 143 14.40 12.55 -1.77
C GLU A 143 14.85 13.29 -0.50
N ASN A 144 15.59 14.39 -0.62
CA ASN A 144 15.93 15.24 0.52
C ASN A 144 14.67 15.66 1.31
N VAL A 145 14.85 16.07 2.56
CA VAL A 145 13.77 16.68 3.36
C VAL A 145 13.14 17.84 2.59
N PRO A 146 11.79 17.93 2.49
CA PRO A 146 11.09 18.96 1.71
C PRO A 146 11.08 20.31 2.43
N ALA A 147 12.27 20.79 2.78
CA ALA A 147 12.54 22.05 3.45
C ALA A 147 13.87 22.63 2.92
N PRO A 148 14.02 23.96 2.81
CA PRO A 148 15.29 24.56 2.43
C PRO A 148 16.44 24.10 3.34
N TYR A 149 17.63 23.98 2.75
CA TYR A 149 18.82 23.54 3.48
C TYR A 149 19.13 24.42 4.68
N GLY A 150 19.58 23.80 5.77
CA GLY A 150 20.00 24.49 6.99
C GLY A 150 18.88 24.96 7.92
N LEU A 151 17.60 24.80 7.55
CA LEU A 151 16.49 25.11 8.45
C LEU A 151 16.32 24.08 9.57
N ASP A 152 15.73 24.51 10.69
CA ASP A 152 15.40 23.65 11.83
C ASP A 152 14.25 22.70 11.46
N ARG A 153 14.56 21.42 11.37
CA ARG A 153 13.60 20.36 10.99
C ARG A 153 12.59 20.03 12.08
N LEU A 154 12.80 20.49 13.32
CA LEU A 154 11.80 20.37 14.37
C LEU A 154 10.77 21.50 14.34
N ALA A 155 11.00 22.55 13.54
CA ALA A 155 10.09 23.67 13.38
C ALA A 155 9.13 23.42 12.20
N PRO A 156 7.80 23.39 12.43
CA PRO A 156 6.83 23.27 11.33
C PRO A 156 6.97 24.35 10.25
N ALA A 157 7.46 25.54 10.62
CA ALA A 157 7.66 26.64 9.67
C ALA A 157 8.68 26.32 8.56
N SER A 158 9.61 25.39 8.80
CA SER A 158 10.60 24.97 7.80
C SER A 158 9.96 24.27 6.59
N TYR A 159 8.75 23.74 6.76
CA TYR A 159 8.00 22.97 5.75
C TYR A 159 6.90 23.79 5.07
N ILE A 160 6.87 25.11 5.26
CA ILE A 160 5.79 25.98 4.74
C ILE A 160 5.63 25.88 3.23
N ILE A 161 6.72 25.68 2.48
CA ILE A 161 6.67 25.54 1.02
C ILE A 161 5.95 24.25 0.60
N GLN A 162 6.20 23.12 1.28
CA GLN A 162 5.47 21.87 1.03
C GLN A 162 3.99 22.02 1.44
N ALA A 163 3.73 22.69 2.56
CA ALA A 163 2.36 22.96 3.00
C ALA A 163 1.56 23.82 1.99
N ARG A 164 2.23 24.69 1.22
CA ARG A 164 1.59 25.50 0.17
C ARG A 164 1.20 24.66 -1.04
N VAL A 165 2.06 23.76 -1.53
CA VAL A 165 1.65 22.86 -2.63
C VAL A 165 0.52 21.93 -2.21
N ALA A 166 0.55 21.43 -0.96
CA ALA A 166 -0.53 20.64 -0.39
C ALA A 166 -1.86 21.42 -0.37
N PHE A 167 -1.81 22.70 0.03
CA PHE A 167 -2.97 23.60 -0.04
C PHE A 167 -3.49 23.76 -1.47
N GLN A 168 -2.62 23.99 -2.47
CA GLN A 168 -3.08 24.19 -3.86
C GLN A 168 -3.73 22.93 -4.45
N LEU A 169 -3.16 21.75 -4.20
CA LEU A 169 -3.72 20.48 -4.64
C LEU A 169 -5.07 20.20 -3.96
N ALA A 170 -5.15 20.40 -2.65
CA ALA A 170 -6.38 20.26 -1.89
C ALA A 170 -7.45 21.28 -2.32
N ALA A 171 -7.05 22.53 -2.59
CA ALA A 171 -7.97 23.58 -3.03
C ALA A 171 -8.58 23.25 -4.39
N ARG A 172 -7.76 22.77 -5.32
CA ARG A 172 -8.19 22.40 -6.67
C ARG A 172 -9.06 21.14 -6.66
N TYR A 173 -8.52 20.05 -6.12
CA TYR A 173 -9.09 18.72 -6.30
C TYR A 173 -9.99 18.26 -5.15
N GLY A 174 -9.95 18.92 -4.01
CA GLY A 174 -10.86 18.69 -2.90
C GLY A 174 -12.29 19.12 -3.20
N SER A 175 -13.17 18.85 -2.25
CA SER A 175 -14.62 19.11 -2.29
C SER A 175 -15.01 20.53 -1.89
N ASN A 176 -14.14 21.27 -1.19
CA ASN A 176 -14.47 22.61 -0.70
C ASN A 176 -14.49 23.64 -1.84
N LYS A 177 -15.67 24.24 -2.07
CA LYS A 177 -15.87 25.32 -3.05
C LYS A 177 -15.70 26.72 -2.46
N ASN A 178 -15.68 26.83 -1.13
CA ASN A 178 -15.63 28.11 -0.41
C ASN A 178 -14.19 28.47 -0.05
N ILE A 179 -13.34 28.57 -1.07
CA ILE A 179 -11.93 28.97 -0.92
C ILE A 179 -11.80 30.38 -1.49
N ASP A 180 -11.12 31.27 -0.76
CA ASP A 180 -10.79 32.60 -1.25
C ASP A 180 -9.97 32.48 -2.55
N PRO A 181 -10.50 32.93 -3.71
CA PRO A 181 -9.82 32.77 -5.00
C PRO A 181 -8.43 33.44 -5.04
N SER A 182 -8.17 34.42 -4.19
CA SER A 182 -6.87 35.10 -4.10
C SER A 182 -5.75 34.22 -3.55
N LEU A 183 -6.11 33.13 -2.85
CA LEU A 183 -5.16 32.16 -2.30
C LEU A 183 -4.78 31.07 -3.29
N VAL A 184 -5.50 30.96 -4.42
CA VAL A 184 -5.29 29.93 -5.42
C VAL A 184 -4.47 30.49 -6.56
N THR A 185 -3.31 29.92 -6.77
CA THR A 185 -2.30 30.44 -7.70
C THR A 185 -1.98 29.42 -8.76
N VAL A 186 -1.89 29.86 -10.02
CA VAL A 186 -1.43 29.04 -11.15
C VAL A 186 -0.48 29.85 -12.02
N ASN A 187 0.42 29.18 -12.72
CA ASN A 187 1.23 29.78 -13.77
C ASN A 187 0.42 29.83 -15.08
N THR A 188 -0.04 31.03 -15.47
CA THR A 188 -0.82 31.23 -16.70
C THR A 188 0.03 31.33 -17.98
N GLY A 189 1.35 31.15 -17.87
CA GLY A 189 2.24 31.00 -19.02
C GLY A 189 1.85 29.79 -19.87
N ILE A 190 2.23 29.81 -21.15
CA ILE A 190 2.05 28.69 -22.08
C ILE A 190 3.42 28.07 -22.37
N ARG A 191 3.47 26.76 -22.61
CA ARG A 191 4.74 26.06 -22.88
C ARG A 191 5.27 26.37 -24.29
N TRP A 192 4.36 26.56 -25.24
CA TRP A 192 4.65 26.91 -26.63
C TRP A 192 3.44 27.63 -27.28
N ALA A 193 3.63 28.24 -28.46
CA ALA A 193 2.60 29.04 -29.11
C ALA A 193 1.40 28.19 -29.57
N GLY A 194 0.22 28.43 -29.00
CA GLY A 194 -1.00 27.66 -29.28
C GLY A 194 -1.36 26.63 -28.21
N ASP A 195 -0.53 26.50 -27.17
CA ASP A 195 -0.77 25.63 -26.03
C ASP A 195 -1.87 26.17 -25.08
N GLN A 196 -2.45 25.27 -24.28
CA GLN A 196 -3.46 25.63 -23.29
C GLN A 196 -2.83 26.31 -22.07
N ARG A 197 -3.52 27.32 -21.52
CA ARG A 197 -3.13 27.99 -20.28
C ARG A 197 -3.70 27.27 -19.08
N ASN A 198 -2.92 27.19 -18.00
CA ASN A 198 -3.46 26.81 -16.70
C ASN A 198 -4.46 27.85 -16.20
N VAL A 199 -5.55 27.35 -15.61
CA VAL A 199 -6.62 28.17 -15.02
C VAL A 199 -6.80 27.77 -13.57
N ALA A 200 -7.00 28.76 -12.69
CA ALA A 200 -7.34 28.54 -11.30
C ALA A 200 -8.72 27.84 -11.22
N LYS A 201 -8.77 26.70 -10.52
CA LYS A 201 -9.99 25.94 -10.24
C LYS A 201 -9.99 25.57 -8.77
N THR A 202 -11.18 25.45 -8.20
CA THR A 202 -11.39 25.04 -6.81
C THR A 202 -12.52 24.05 -6.70
N GLY A 203 -12.49 23.21 -5.67
CA GLY A 203 -13.64 22.42 -5.26
C GLY A 203 -14.14 21.43 -6.32
N LEU A 204 -13.25 20.85 -7.13
CA LEU A 204 -13.62 19.89 -8.18
C LEU A 204 -14.16 18.57 -7.57
N GLY A 205 -13.78 18.25 -6.34
CA GLY A 205 -14.20 17.07 -5.59
C GLY A 205 -13.74 15.77 -6.23
N LEU A 206 -12.56 15.76 -6.85
CA LEU A 206 -11.99 14.61 -7.55
C LEU A 206 -11.19 13.70 -6.63
N ILE A 207 -10.61 14.25 -5.57
CA ILE A 207 -9.67 13.55 -4.70
C ILE A 207 -10.16 13.64 -3.26
N LYS A 208 -10.12 12.50 -2.57
CA LYS A 208 -10.49 12.39 -1.15
C LYS A 208 -9.28 12.26 -0.23
N TYR A 209 -8.16 11.74 -0.75
CA TYR A 209 -6.98 11.37 0.04
C TYR A 209 -5.73 12.02 -0.54
N ILE A 210 -4.90 12.55 0.35
CA ILE A 210 -3.59 13.10 0.01
C ILE A 210 -2.57 12.63 1.06
N GLU A 211 -1.42 12.19 0.58
CA GLU A 211 -0.34 11.64 1.38
C GLU A 211 0.85 12.61 1.39
N CYS A 212 1.45 12.75 2.57
CA CYS A 212 2.55 13.67 2.79
C CYS A 212 3.91 12.98 2.65
N ASP A 213 4.38 12.89 1.40
CA ASP A 213 5.68 12.32 1.03
C ASP A 213 5.79 10.81 1.36
N ASN A 214 6.93 10.22 0.99
CA ASN A 214 7.14 8.78 1.00
C ASN A 214 8.31 8.39 1.91
N GLU A 215 8.09 7.48 2.86
CA GLU A 215 9.17 6.80 3.61
C GLU A 215 10.15 7.74 4.31
N ARG A 216 9.65 8.77 5.01
CA ARG A 216 10.53 9.77 5.63
C ARG A 216 11.45 9.20 6.70
N ASP A 217 11.25 7.99 7.16
CA ASP A 217 12.14 7.26 8.05
C ASP A 217 13.26 6.47 7.33
N LYS A 218 13.35 6.55 5.99
CA LYS A 218 14.35 5.86 5.15
C LYS A 218 15.78 6.11 5.60
N TRP A 219 16.41 5.08 6.17
CA TRP A 219 17.77 5.19 6.70
C TRP A 219 18.84 5.12 5.61
N TRP A 220 18.56 4.45 4.49
CA TRP A 220 19.54 4.17 3.44
C TRP A 220 19.95 5.40 2.61
N LYS A 221 19.17 6.50 2.64
CA LYS A 221 19.53 7.78 2.00
C LYS A 221 20.22 8.76 2.94
N GLY A 222 20.47 8.36 4.19
CA GLY A 222 21.14 9.15 5.20
C GLY A 222 20.33 10.35 5.71
N LYS A 223 20.92 11.12 6.64
CA LYS A 223 20.22 12.20 7.37
C LYS A 223 19.68 13.31 6.49
N LYS A 224 20.14 13.49 5.25
CA LYS A 224 19.60 14.51 4.35
C LYS A 224 18.17 14.19 3.88
N ALA A 225 17.81 12.91 3.81
CA ALA A 225 16.50 12.38 3.42
C ALA A 225 15.75 11.72 4.59
N GLN A 226 16.44 11.26 5.63
CA GLN A 226 15.79 10.72 6.81
C GLN A 226 15.26 11.84 7.73
N GLN A 227 14.06 11.64 8.27
CA GLN A 227 13.47 12.38 9.37
C GLN A 227 13.27 11.47 10.58
N THR A 228 13.46 11.99 11.79
CA THR A 228 12.95 11.34 13.01
C THR A 228 11.42 11.46 13.08
N ALA A 229 10.80 10.75 14.02
CA ALA A 229 9.37 10.87 14.28
C ALA A 229 8.95 12.31 14.62
N GLU A 230 9.78 13.02 15.38
CA GLU A 230 9.52 14.40 15.79
C GLU A 230 9.68 15.39 14.62
N GLU A 231 10.72 15.23 13.80
CA GLU A 231 10.90 16.03 12.57
C GLU A 231 9.76 15.77 11.59
N TYR A 232 9.32 14.52 11.45
CA TYR A 232 8.22 14.18 10.57
C TYR A 232 6.87 14.68 11.12
N ALA A 233 6.64 14.64 12.43
CA ALA A 233 5.47 15.26 13.05
C ALA A 233 5.45 16.78 12.86
N ALA A 234 6.62 17.45 12.88
CA ALA A 234 6.72 18.87 12.56
C ALA A 234 6.34 19.15 11.09
N ASN A 235 6.81 18.32 10.16
CA ASN A 235 6.42 18.38 8.75
C ASN A 235 4.91 18.17 8.59
N MET A 236 4.38 17.07 9.12
CA MET A 236 2.96 16.75 9.09
C MET A 236 2.10 17.88 9.69
N SER A 237 2.54 18.53 10.77
CA SER A 237 1.80 19.67 11.34
C SER A 237 1.67 20.82 10.34
N ALA A 238 2.71 21.12 9.57
CA ALA A 238 2.65 22.13 8.51
C ALA A 238 1.74 21.67 7.36
N PHE A 239 1.94 20.46 6.85
CA PHE A 239 1.21 19.88 5.74
C PHE A 239 -0.29 19.70 6.03
N TYR A 240 -0.65 19.33 7.25
CA TYR A 240 -2.02 19.02 7.65
C TYR A 240 -2.91 20.26 7.62
N ASP A 241 -2.58 21.30 8.38
CA ASP A 241 -3.44 22.47 8.60
C ASP A 241 -2.65 23.77 8.78
N GLY A 242 -1.43 23.84 8.22
CA GLY A 242 -0.57 25.01 8.38
C GLY A 242 -0.14 25.21 9.83
N ASN A 243 0.08 24.13 10.57
CA ASN A 243 0.40 24.10 11.99
C ASN A 243 -0.64 24.85 12.83
N LYS A 244 -1.91 24.44 12.72
CA LYS A 244 -3.09 25.08 13.32
C LYS A 244 -3.28 26.51 12.81
N GLY A 245 -3.05 26.72 11.52
CA GLY A 245 -3.17 28.01 10.84
C GLY A 245 -2.06 29.01 11.10
N LYS A 246 -1.02 28.68 11.89
CA LYS A 246 0.12 29.57 12.18
C LYS A 246 0.94 29.93 10.94
N LEU A 247 0.91 29.09 9.91
CA LEU A 247 1.64 29.29 8.66
C LEU A 247 0.87 30.10 7.61
N GLY A 248 -0.31 30.63 7.97
CA GLY A 248 -1.13 31.45 7.09
C GLY A 248 -2.27 30.69 6.42
N LYS A 249 -3.10 31.42 5.67
CA LYS A 249 -4.34 30.90 5.07
C LYS A 249 -4.14 30.08 3.79
N ASN A 250 -2.93 30.06 3.24
CA ASN A 250 -2.56 29.35 2.01
C ASN A 250 -1.63 28.16 2.27
N ALA A 251 -1.62 27.61 3.49
CA ALA A 251 -0.77 26.50 3.88
C ALA A 251 -1.60 25.41 4.59
N GLY A 252 -1.42 24.16 4.16
CA GLY A 252 -2.02 22.97 4.73
C GLY A 252 -3.28 22.48 4.00
N VAL A 253 -3.47 21.17 3.97
CA VAL A 253 -4.59 20.49 3.31
C VAL A 253 -5.92 20.89 3.93
N LYS A 254 -6.06 20.78 5.24
CA LYS A 254 -7.30 21.09 6.00
C LYS A 254 -7.67 22.57 5.93
N THR A 255 -6.69 23.44 5.68
CA THR A 255 -6.92 24.87 5.44
C THR A 255 -7.64 25.10 4.11
N ALA A 256 -7.32 24.30 3.07
CA ALA A 256 -8.01 24.35 1.78
C ALA A 256 -9.31 23.55 1.77
N ASP A 257 -9.29 22.31 2.25
CA ASP A 257 -10.46 21.43 2.34
C ASP A 257 -10.44 20.64 3.66
N PRO A 258 -11.32 20.97 4.63
CA PRO A 258 -11.39 20.23 5.89
C PRO A 258 -11.86 18.78 5.73
N ASN A 259 -12.52 18.43 4.61
CA ASN A 259 -13.03 17.08 4.35
C ASN A 259 -12.02 16.17 3.66
N MET A 260 -10.94 16.72 3.07
CA MET A 260 -9.90 15.90 2.45
C MET A 260 -9.08 15.20 3.54
N MET A 261 -8.91 13.89 3.42
CA MET A 261 -8.23 13.05 4.40
C MET A 261 -6.72 13.08 4.16
N VAL A 262 -5.96 13.35 5.22
CA VAL A 262 -4.50 13.41 5.18
C VAL A 262 -3.91 12.09 5.68
N VAL A 263 -3.17 11.42 4.80
CA VAL A 263 -2.45 10.18 5.06
C VAL A 263 -1.02 10.55 5.45
N MET A 264 -0.51 10.03 6.56
CA MET A 264 0.94 10.11 6.79
C MET A 264 1.64 9.29 5.71
N GLY A 265 2.83 9.72 5.30
CA GLY A 265 3.70 8.97 4.41
C GLY A 265 3.96 7.58 4.94
N GLY A 266 3.90 6.58 4.06
CA GLY A 266 4.16 5.20 4.45
C GLY A 266 5.57 5.06 5.01
N LEU A 267 5.69 4.56 6.24
CA LEU A 267 6.97 4.25 6.87
C LEU A 267 7.67 3.10 6.14
N ALA A 268 8.96 3.25 5.84
CA ALA A 268 9.80 2.19 5.28
C ALA A 268 10.23 1.17 6.35
N ASN A 269 10.51 1.66 7.56
CA ASN A 269 10.66 0.80 8.72
C ASN A 269 9.30 0.76 9.44
N ALA A 270 8.58 -0.34 9.27
CA ALA A 270 7.24 -0.54 9.81
C ALA A 270 7.25 -0.71 11.36
N ASP A 271 7.66 0.34 12.08
CA ASP A 271 7.77 0.40 13.54
C ASP A 271 6.66 1.29 14.14
N PRO A 272 5.67 0.70 14.85
CA PRO A 272 4.63 1.46 15.53
C PRO A 272 5.15 2.50 16.53
N ASN A 273 6.36 2.33 17.09
CA ASN A 273 6.94 3.31 18.01
C ASN A 273 7.25 4.65 17.34
N PHE A 274 7.52 4.66 16.04
CA PHE A 274 7.69 5.90 15.28
C PHE A 274 6.41 6.74 15.36
N VAL A 275 5.24 6.12 15.16
CA VAL A 275 3.93 6.79 15.24
C VAL A 275 3.61 7.22 16.68
N ILE A 276 3.96 6.41 17.69
CA ILE A 276 3.78 6.78 19.10
C ILE A 276 4.53 8.09 19.41
N LYS A 277 5.78 8.22 18.96
CA LYS A 277 6.56 9.46 19.12
C LYS A 277 5.97 10.65 18.38
N MET A 278 5.39 10.43 17.18
CA MET A 278 4.64 11.49 16.48
C MET A 278 3.42 11.95 17.28
N ILE A 279 2.68 11.02 17.90
CA ILE A 279 1.53 11.31 18.75
C ILE A 279 1.96 12.11 19.99
N GLU A 280 3.07 11.74 20.62
CA GLU A 280 3.65 12.47 21.75
C GLU A 280 4.08 13.89 21.36
N TRP A 281 4.71 14.04 20.19
CA TRP A 281 5.04 15.34 19.63
C TRP A 281 3.78 16.20 19.41
N CYS A 282 2.71 15.62 18.85
CA CYS A 282 1.44 16.32 18.65
C CYS A 282 0.84 16.74 19.99
N ARG A 283 0.82 15.86 20.99
CA ARG A 283 0.34 16.18 22.35
C ARG A 283 1.10 17.36 22.94
N LYS A 284 2.43 17.39 22.79
CA LYS A 284 3.28 18.47 23.31
C LYS A 284 3.10 19.79 22.56
N ASN A 285 3.02 19.77 21.23
CA ASN A 285 3.13 20.98 20.39
C ASN A 285 1.79 21.48 19.84
N ARG A 286 0.82 20.59 19.67
CA ARG A 286 -0.54 20.90 19.18
C ARG A 286 -1.59 20.85 20.30
N GLY A 287 -1.36 20.06 21.34
CA GLY A 287 -2.21 19.97 22.52
C GLY A 287 -3.34 18.94 22.36
N LEU A 288 -4.47 19.21 23.03
CA LEU A 288 -5.66 18.37 23.01
C LEU A 288 -6.80 19.06 22.27
N LYS A 289 -7.69 18.27 21.66
CA LYS A 289 -8.99 18.69 21.16
C LYS A 289 -9.98 18.85 22.32
N ALA A 290 -11.14 19.45 22.03
CA ALA A 290 -12.19 19.69 23.03
C ALA A 290 -12.74 18.40 23.69
N ASP A 291 -12.68 17.27 22.98
CA ASP A 291 -13.06 15.94 23.46
C ASP A 291 -11.97 15.25 24.31
N GLY A 292 -10.83 15.92 24.55
CA GLY A 292 -9.70 15.40 25.31
C GLY A 292 -8.74 14.51 24.51
N SER A 293 -9.04 14.20 23.24
CA SER A 293 -8.12 13.49 22.37
C SER A 293 -6.93 14.37 21.95
N VAL A 294 -5.82 13.76 21.52
CA VAL A 294 -4.67 14.52 21.02
C VAL A 294 -5.02 15.17 19.68
N ASP A 295 -4.61 16.43 19.50
CA ASP A 295 -4.70 17.15 18.22
C ASP A 295 -3.65 16.62 17.23
N LEU A 296 -3.90 15.45 16.64
CA LEU A 296 -3.05 14.80 15.65
C LEU A 296 -3.03 15.57 14.33
N CYS A 297 -1.88 15.52 13.63
CA CYS A 297 -1.66 16.17 12.34
C CYS A 297 -1.77 15.21 11.15
N PHE A 298 -2.58 14.16 11.28
CA PHE A 298 -2.90 13.20 10.23
C PHE A 298 -4.20 12.49 10.58
N ASP A 299 -4.88 11.95 9.56
CA ASP A 299 -6.15 11.23 9.74
C ASP A 299 -6.01 9.72 9.53
N ILE A 300 -4.92 9.26 8.90
CA ILE A 300 -4.67 7.86 8.55
C ILE A 300 -3.19 7.53 8.84
N ILE A 301 -2.97 6.43 9.54
CA ILE A 301 -1.64 5.84 9.79
C ILE A 301 -1.27 4.97 8.60
N ASN A 302 -0.01 5.01 8.18
CA ASN A 302 0.44 4.31 6.99
C ASN A 302 1.85 3.73 7.15
N TYR A 303 2.07 2.55 6.57
CA TYR A 303 3.38 1.92 6.51
C TYR A 303 3.53 1.05 5.26
N HIS A 304 4.78 0.77 4.88
CA HIS A 304 5.12 -0.13 3.80
C HIS A 304 5.71 -1.40 4.39
N LEU A 305 5.28 -2.56 3.88
CA LEU A 305 5.89 -3.81 4.29
C LEU A 305 5.69 -4.89 3.23
N TYR A 306 6.83 -5.39 2.76
CA TYR A 306 6.91 -6.43 1.76
C TYR A 306 7.22 -7.77 2.44
N SER A 307 6.60 -8.84 1.95
CA SER A 307 6.78 -10.18 2.52
C SER A 307 8.01 -10.85 1.92
N ASN A 308 9.05 -11.03 2.73
CA ASN A 308 10.29 -11.70 2.36
C ASN A 308 10.86 -12.47 3.56
N ASP A 309 12.02 -13.07 3.37
CA ASP A 309 12.76 -13.83 4.38
C ASP A 309 13.64 -12.99 5.29
N ALA A 310 13.55 -11.65 5.21
CA ALA A 310 14.18 -10.80 6.21
C ALA A 310 13.40 -10.87 7.53
N ASP A 311 14.11 -11.02 8.64
CA ASP A 311 13.55 -11.03 9.99
C ASP A 311 14.50 -10.37 10.99
N GLU A 312 14.17 -10.46 12.27
CA GLU A 312 14.99 -9.90 13.36
C GLU A 312 16.40 -10.53 13.47
N HIS A 313 16.64 -11.67 12.84
CA HIS A 313 17.93 -12.37 12.80
C HIS A 313 18.65 -12.23 11.45
N ASN A 314 17.92 -11.89 10.38
CA ASN A 314 18.43 -11.69 9.04
C ASN A 314 17.87 -10.39 8.45
N GLU A 315 18.58 -9.27 8.65
CA GLU A 315 18.11 -7.94 8.24
C GLU A 315 18.07 -7.72 6.71
N VAL A 316 18.60 -8.65 5.92
CA VAL A 316 18.70 -8.53 4.46
C VAL A 316 17.82 -9.59 3.79
N ALA A 317 16.81 -9.13 3.09
CA ALA A 317 15.98 -9.98 2.25
C ALA A 317 16.81 -10.63 1.15
N THR A 318 16.61 -11.92 0.91
CA THR A 318 17.22 -12.66 -0.20
C THR A 318 16.18 -13.25 -1.14
N ILE A 319 14.93 -13.40 -0.68
CA ILE A 319 13.81 -13.93 -1.47
C ILE A 319 12.46 -13.49 -0.92
N GLY A 320 11.45 -13.35 -1.80
CA GLY A 320 10.07 -13.22 -1.38
C GLY A 320 9.57 -14.53 -0.73
N VAL A 321 8.66 -14.40 0.24
CA VAL A 321 7.99 -15.55 0.87
C VAL A 321 6.47 -15.34 0.92
N ALA A 322 5.71 -16.42 0.98
CA ALA A 322 4.26 -16.39 1.14
C ALA A 322 3.88 -15.54 2.37
N PRO A 323 2.81 -14.73 2.29
CA PRO A 323 2.51 -13.71 3.28
C PRO A 323 2.23 -14.27 4.69
N GLU A 324 1.72 -15.50 4.78
CA GLU A 324 1.48 -16.17 6.06
C GLU A 324 2.74 -16.69 6.75
N LEU A 325 3.87 -16.74 6.03
CA LEU A 325 5.17 -17.20 6.55
C LEU A 325 6.12 -16.07 6.93
N SER A 326 5.74 -14.81 6.66
CA SER A 326 6.54 -13.63 7.02
C SER A 326 5.98 -12.91 8.23
N ILE A 327 6.71 -11.88 8.67
CA ILE A 327 6.34 -11.05 9.82
C ILE A 327 5.15 -10.13 9.56
N ILE A 328 4.67 -9.98 8.31
CA ILE A 328 3.71 -8.91 7.96
C ILE A 328 2.40 -9.01 8.75
N GLY A 329 1.95 -10.22 9.07
CA GLY A 329 0.75 -10.44 9.86
C GLY A 329 0.90 -10.00 11.33
N LYS A 330 2.09 -10.17 11.90
CA LYS A 330 2.41 -9.71 13.24
C LYS A 330 2.51 -8.19 13.29
N ILE A 331 3.21 -7.58 12.32
CA ILE A 331 3.36 -6.12 12.26
C ILE A 331 2.01 -5.44 12.09
N ALA A 332 1.10 -6.01 11.27
CA ALA A 332 -0.27 -5.50 11.18
C ALA A 332 -0.99 -5.52 12.53
N ASP A 333 -0.88 -6.61 13.31
CA ASP A 333 -1.47 -6.67 14.67
C ASP A 333 -0.87 -5.59 15.59
N ASP A 334 0.45 -5.38 15.51
CA ASP A 334 1.16 -4.38 16.34
C ASP A 334 0.70 -2.95 16.03
N PHE A 335 0.53 -2.60 14.75
CA PHE A 335 -0.02 -1.30 14.34
C PHE A 335 -1.48 -1.12 14.76
N MET A 336 -2.31 -2.16 14.62
CA MET A 336 -3.70 -2.09 15.06
C MET A 336 -3.82 -1.93 16.58
N ALA A 337 -2.97 -2.62 17.35
CA ALA A 337 -2.89 -2.46 18.79
C ALA A 337 -2.41 -1.05 19.19
N MET A 338 -1.39 -0.53 18.50
CA MET A 338 -0.91 0.84 18.70
C MET A 338 -2.00 1.86 18.39
N SER A 339 -2.68 1.76 17.25
CA SER A 339 -3.76 2.68 16.86
C SER A 339 -4.90 2.69 17.88
N LYS A 340 -5.35 1.49 18.32
CA LYS A 340 -6.39 1.36 19.35
C LYS A 340 -5.99 2.06 20.66
N LYS A 341 -4.73 1.90 21.07
CA LYS A 341 -4.23 2.41 22.37
C LYS A 341 -3.89 3.90 22.34
N HIS A 342 -3.31 4.39 21.25
CA HIS A 342 -2.68 5.71 21.19
C HIS A 342 -3.35 6.69 20.23
N ALA A 343 -4.15 6.22 19.27
CA ALA A 343 -4.71 7.03 18.18
C ALA A 343 -6.23 6.89 18.03
N ASN A 344 -6.96 6.46 19.08
CA ASN A 344 -8.42 6.32 19.07
C ASN A 344 -8.96 5.47 17.89
N ASN A 345 -8.32 4.34 17.61
CA ASN A 345 -8.67 3.45 16.49
C ASN A 345 -8.59 4.12 15.10
N MET A 346 -7.68 5.10 14.93
CA MET A 346 -7.37 5.67 13.62
C MET A 346 -7.11 4.59 12.56
N PRO A 347 -7.64 4.72 11.33
CA PRO A 347 -7.38 3.76 10.25
C PRO A 347 -5.89 3.54 10.01
N VAL A 348 -5.50 2.28 9.82
CA VAL A 348 -4.14 1.89 9.42
C VAL A 348 -4.19 1.33 8.00
N TRP A 349 -3.35 1.87 7.12
CA TRP A 349 -3.21 1.48 5.72
C TRP A 349 -1.83 0.88 5.46
N VAL A 350 -1.76 0.08 4.38
CA VAL A 350 -0.52 -0.37 3.76
C VAL A 350 -0.52 0.12 2.33
N THR A 351 0.23 1.16 2.03
CA THR A 351 0.24 1.77 0.68
C THR A 351 1.31 1.22 -0.26
N GLU A 352 2.18 0.35 0.23
CA GLU A 352 3.09 -0.42 -0.60
C GLU A 352 3.35 -1.80 -0.01
N THR A 353 3.20 -2.80 -0.87
CA THR A 353 3.56 -4.21 -0.67
C THR A 353 3.58 -4.91 -2.02
N GLY A 354 4.09 -6.13 -2.10
CA GLY A 354 4.08 -6.90 -3.35
C GLY A 354 5.29 -7.81 -3.54
N TYR A 355 5.44 -8.28 -4.77
CA TYR A 355 6.49 -9.23 -5.14
C TYR A 355 6.96 -8.96 -6.56
N ASP A 356 8.26 -9.15 -6.77
CA ASP A 356 8.87 -9.19 -8.09
C ASP A 356 8.66 -10.54 -8.78
N ILE A 357 8.88 -10.58 -10.10
CA ILE A 357 8.98 -11.85 -10.87
C ILE A 357 10.38 -12.12 -11.43
N GLY A 358 11.28 -11.13 -11.37
CA GLY A 358 12.67 -11.23 -11.82
C GLY A 358 13.44 -12.31 -11.05
N HIS A 359 14.28 -13.07 -11.75
CA HIS A 359 14.87 -14.29 -11.20
C HIS A 359 15.90 -14.08 -10.08
N SER A 360 16.37 -12.85 -9.89
CA SER A 360 17.49 -12.54 -8.98
C SER A 360 17.19 -11.43 -7.98
N THR A 361 16.00 -10.85 -7.99
CA THR A 361 15.67 -9.81 -7.00
C THR A 361 15.43 -10.44 -5.62
N PRO A 362 15.75 -9.74 -4.53
CA PRO A 362 15.50 -10.25 -3.18
C PRO A 362 14.02 -10.26 -2.80
N GLN A 363 13.14 -9.67 -3.62
CA GLN A 363 11.69 -9.63 -3.40
C GLN A 363 10.90 -10.58 -4.33
N ARG A 364 11.60 -11.45 -5.07
CA ARG A 364 10.98 -12.30 -6.10
C ARG A 364 10.02 -13.36 -5.55
N ALA A 365 8.89 -13.53 -6.24
CA ALA A 365 8.07 -14.72 -6.15
C ALA A 365 8.74 -15.91 -6.86
N ILE A 366 8.71 -17.09 -6.23
CA ILE A 366 9.35 -18.30 -6.77
C ILE A 366 8.35 -19.21 -7.50
N PRO A 367 8.79 -20.00 -8.48
CA PRO A 367 7.99 -21.11 -8.98
C PRO A 367 7.64 -22.12 -7.87
N ILE A 368 6.41 -22.62 -7.85
CA ILE A 368 5.95 -23.62 -6.88
C ILE A 368 5.18 -24.72 -7.61
N GLY A 369 5.68 -25.95 -7.56
CA GLY A 369 5.11 -27.07 -8.31
C GLY A 369 5.10 -26.76 -9.82
N SER A 370 3.93 -26.77 -10.44
CA SER A 370 3.74 -26.40 -11.86
C SER A 370 3.54 -24.91 -12.10
N LYS A 371 3.41 -24.09 -11.05
CA LYS A 371 3.20 -22.64 -11.16
C LYS A 371 4.54 -21.95 -11.45
N ASN A 372 4.56 -21.07 -12.45
CA ASN A 372 5.69 -20.16 -12.67
C ASN A 372 5.64 -18.96 -11.69
N SER A 373 6.67 -18.11 -11.70
CA SER A 373 6.76 -16.96 -10.79
C SER A 373 5.59 -15.97 -10.93
N GLN A 374 5.05 -15.75 -12.13
CA GLN A 374 3.89 -14.86 -12.31
C GLN A 374 2.62 -15.39 -11.65
N VAL A 375 2.40 -16.71 -11.69
CA VAL A 375 1.26 -17.33 -11.02
C VAL A 375 1.47 -17.33 -9.50
N THR A 376 2.69 -17.60 -9.03
CA THR A 376 3.00 -17.48 -7.59
C THR A 376 2.84 -16.03 -7.10
N GLN A 377 3.29 -15.05 -7.87
CA GLN A 377 3.10 -13.62 -7.58
C GLN A 377 1.60 -13.31 -7.43
N ALA A 378 0.75 -13.84 -8.31
CA ALA A 378 -0.70 -13.68 -8.24
C ALA A 378 -1.30 -14.30 -6.97
N ASP A 379 -0.93 -15.53 -6.63
CA ASP A 379 -1.36 -16.21 -5.41
C ASP A 379 -0.97 -15.40 -4.17
N TRP A 380 0.30 -15.00 -4.08
CA TRP A 380 0.85 -14.33 -2.90
C TRP A 380 0.32 -12.90 -2.73
N ASN A 381 0.13 -12.14 -3.82
CA ASN A 381 -0.50 -10.83 -3.75
C ASN A 381 -1.95 -10.95 -3.28
N LEU A 382 -2.75 -11.87 -3.84
CA LEU A 382 -4.12 -12.07 -3.39
C LEU A 382 -4.20 -12.55 -1.93
N ARG A 383 -3.30 -13.46 -1.52
CA ARG A 383 -3.20 -13.92 -0.14
C ARG A 383 -2.77 -12.81 0.82
N THR A 384 -1.97 -11.84 0.35
CA THR A 384 -1.61 -10.65 1.12
C THR A 384 -2.84 -9.78 1.41
N ALA A 385 -3.69 -9.55 0.40
CA ALA A 385 -4.96 -8.82 0.58
C ALA A 385 -5.90 -9.55 1.56
N LEU A 386 -6.04 -10.87 1.43
CA LEU A 386 -6.82 -11.71 2.35
C LEU A 386 -6.27 -11.66 3.79
N LEU A 387 -4.93 -11.69 3.94
CA LEU A 387 -4.27 -11.55 5.24
C LEU A 387 -4.58 -10.20 5.87
N TYR A 388 -4.42 -9.10 5.15
CA TYR A 388 -4.70 -7.78 5.69
C TYR A 388 -6.19 -7.56 6.01
N ALA A 389 -7.10 -8.23 5.30
CA ALA A 389 -8.51 -8.28 5.67
C ALA A 389 -8.73 -8.96 7.03
N ARG A 390 -8.08 -10.11 7.29
CA ARG A 390 -8.09 -10.77 8.62
C ARG A 390 -7.52 -9.87 9.72
N LYS A 391 -6.51 -9.06 9.38
CA LYS A 391 -5.82 -8.15 10.30
C LYS A 391 -6.50 -6.78 10.46
N LYS A 392 -7.66 -6.57 9.84
CA LYS A 392 -8.47 -5.34 9.94
C LYS A 392 -7.76 -4.05 9.48
N ILE A 393 -6.70 -4.18 8.69
CA ILE A 393 -6.13 -3.08 7.92
C ILE A 393 -7.25 -2.47 7.07
N LYS A 394 -7.17 -1.17 6.77
CA LYS A 394 -8.26 -0.44 6.12
C LYS A 394 -8.04 -0.20 4.62
N LYS A 395 -6.81 -0.36 4.14
CA LYS A 395 -6.46 -0.32 2.72
C LYS A 395 -5.14 -1.06 2.46
N CYS A 396 -5.05 -1.77 1.33
CA CYS A 396 -3.83 -2.39 0.85
C CYS A 396 -3.60 -1.96 -0.61
N VAL A 397 -2.40 -1.46 -0.92
CA VAL A 397 -2.02 -0.98 -2.24
C VAL A 397 -0.73 -1.69 -2.65
N PHE A 398 -0.77 -2.31 -3.83
CA PHE A 398 0.37 -3.06 -4.35
C PHE A 398 1.33 -2.16 -5.13
N TYR A 399 2.63 -2.40 -5.03
CA TYR A 399 3.64 -1.80 -5.89
C TYR A 399 3.94 -2.81 -7.02
N MET A 400 3.73 -2.52 -8.29
CA MET A 400 3.04 -1.37 -8.90
C MET A 400 2.41 -1.80 -10.24
N LEU A 401 1.80 -0.89 -11.01
CA LEU A 401 1.09 -1.29 -12.24
C LEU A 401 2.02 -1.88 -13.31
N ASP A 402 3.09 -1.15 -13.65
CA ASP A 402 4.09 -1.52 -14.67
C ASP A 402 5.40 -2.02 -14.03
N ASP A 403 6.21 -2.76 -14.79
CA ASP A 403 7.60 -3.04 -14.39
C ASP A 403 8.49 -1.80 -14.64
N VAL A 404 9.56 -1.67 -13.85
CA VAL A 404 10.67 -0.77 -14.19
C VAL A 404 11.62 -1.48 -15.17
N ASP A 405 12.10 -2.66 -14.80
CA ASP A 405 12.97 -3.51 -15.61
C ASP A 405 12.91 -4.96 -15.10
N ILE A 406 12.36 -5.86 -15.92
CA ILE A 406 12.23 -7.28 -15.59
C ILE A 406 13.57 -8.01 -15.44
N ASN A 407 14.65 -7.45 -16.01
CA ASN A 407 15.99 -8.06 -15.99
C ASN A 407 16.87 -7.52 -14.85
N SER A 408 16.39 -6.53 -14.11
CA SER A 408 17.13 -5.95 -13.00
C SER A 408 17.26 -6.94 -11.85
N THR A 409 18.38 -6.84 -11.13
CA THR A 409 18.61 -7.57 -9.87
C THR A 409 18.13 -6.79 -8.65
N ILE A 410 17.74 -5.53 -8.84
CA ILE A 410 17.25 -4.64 -7.79
C ILE A 410 15.80 -4.97 -7.49
N GLN A 411 15.44 -4.96 -6.21
CA GLN A 411 14.07 -5.16 -5.75
C GLN A 411 13.08 -4.17 -6.36
N TYR A 412 11.84 -4.60 -6.45
CA TYR A 412 10.66 -3.86 -6.93
C TYR A 412 10.70 -3.47 -8.41
N SER A 413 11.75 -3.86 -9.13
CA SER A 413 11.94 -3.57 -10.55
C SER A 413 10.99 -4.35 -11.47
N SER A 414 10.43 -5.46 -10.98
CA SER A 414 9.62 -6.38 -11.77
C SER A 414 8.33 -6.77 -11.04
N SER A 415 7.80 -5.84 -10.26
CA SER A 415 6.58 -6.05 -9.45
C SER A 415 5.28 -5.72 -10.20
N GLY A 416 5.36 -5.45 -11.51
CA GLY A 416 4.24 -5.04 -12.35
C GLY A 416 3.09 -6.04 -12.37
N PHE A 417 1.87 -5.52 -12.48
CA PHE A 417 0.62 -6.27 -12.64
C PHE A 417 0.15 -6.38 -14.11
N MET A 418 0.83 -5.69 -15.03
CA MET A 418 0.70 -5.90 -16.48
C MET A 418 2.04 -6.13 -17.15
N ASN A 419 1.98 -6.69 -18.36
CA ASN A 419 3.13 -6.78 -19.25
C ASN A 419 3.30 -5.49 -20.04
N ALA A 420 4.48 -5.28 -20.65
CA ALA A 420 4.81 -4.06 -21.41
C ALA A 420 3.83 -3.72 -22.55
N ASN A 421 3.06 -4.70 -23.05
CA ASN A 421 2.00 -4.51 -24.03
C ASN A 421 0.61 -4.22 -23.41
N ALA A 422 0.59 -3.82 -22.14
CA ALA A 422 -0.62 -3.57 -21.33
C ALA A 422 -1.57 -4.77 -21.19
N VAL A 423 -1.11 -6.01 -21.47
CA VAL A 423 -1.86 -7.23 -21.18
C VAL A 423 -1.73 -7.56 -19.70
N LYS A 424 -2.88 -7.79 -19.04
CA LYS A 424 -2.93 -8.24 -17.64
C LYS A 424 -2.02 -9.45 -17.39
N ARG A 425 -1.29 -9.42 -16.28
CA ARG A 425 -0.67 -10.62 -15.71
C ARG A 425 -1.70 -11.40 -14.90
N PRO A 426 -1.41 -12.68 -14.56
CA PRO A 426 -2.22 -13.45 -13.62
C PRO A 426 -2.59 -12.68 -12.34
N ALA A 427 -1.68 -11.85 -11.82
CA ALA A 427 -1.93 -11.02 -10.65
C ALA A 427 -3.11 -10.05 -10.86
N ALA A 428 -3.17 -9.31 -11.98
CA ALA A 428 -4.28 -8.41 -12.28
C ALA A 428 -5.59 -9.18 -12.55
N ASP A 429 -5.52 -10.34 -13.21
CA ASP A 429 -6.71 -11.19 -13.42
C ASP A 429 -7.32 -11.63 -12.09
N TYR A 430 -6.47 -12.04 -11.13
CA TYR A 430 -6.92 -12.49 -9.82
C TYR A 430 -7.53 -11.36 -9.01
N MET A 431 -6.95 -10.15 -9.06
CA MET A 431 -7.52 -8.97 -8.40
C MET A 431 -8.88 -8.61 -9.01
N LEU A 432 -9.00 -8.58 -10.34
CA LEU A 432 -10.26 -8.28 -11.04
C LEU A 432 -11.36 -9.26 -10.65
N GLN A 433 -11.09 -10.56 -10.75
CA GLN A 433 -12.06 -11.62 -10.46
C GLN A 433 -12.49 -11.60 -9.00
N THR A 434 -11.55 -11.42 -8.08
CA THR A 434 -11.86 -11.37 -6.65
C THR A 434 -12.65 -10.10 -6.30
N LYS A 435 -12.30 -8.96 -6.90
CA LYS A 435 -13.05 -7.72 -6.72
C LYS A 435 -14.50 -7.87 -7.21
N LYS A 436 -14.72 -8.50 -8.36
CA LYS A 436 -16.07 -8.75 -8.88
C LYS A 436 -16.88 -9.67 -7.98
N LEU A 437 -16.28 -10.74 -7.47
CA LEU A 437 -16.99 -11.73 -6.65
C LEU A 437 -17.26 -11.24 -5.23
N ILE A 438 -16.22 -10.80 -4.51
CA ILE A 438 -16.29 -10.48 -3.08
C ILE A 438 -15.97 -9.02 -2.74
N GLY A 439 -15.81 -8.12 -3.73
CA GLY A 439 -15.39 -6.74 -3.48
C GLY A 439 -16.26 -5.99 -2.47
N ASN A 440 -17.58 -6.25 -2.46
CA ASN A 440 -18.53 -5.65 -1.52
C ASN A 440 -18.74 -6.47 -0.22
N TYR A 441 -18.02 -7.56 -0.04
CA TYR A 441 -18.11 -8.38 1.17
C TYR A 441 -17.14 -7.88 2.24
N PHE A 442 -17.45 -8.22 3.48
CA PHE A 442 -16.63 -7.97 4.65
C PHE A 442 -16.07 -9.28 5.18
N PHE A 443 -14.79 -9.28 5.57
CA PHE A 443 -14.25 -10.39 6.36
C PHE A 443 -15.04 -10.50 7.67
N SER A 444 -15.56 -11.69 7.97
CA SER A 444 -16.34 -11.97 9.17
C SER A 444 -15.52 -12.71 10.21
N SER A 445 -14.92 -13.84 9.85
CA SER A 445 -14.21 -14.72 10.79
C SER A 445 -13.38 -15.77 10.07
N THR A 446 -12.32 -16.27 10.71
CA THR A 446 -11.58 -17.47 10.29
C THR A 446 -12.12 -18.70 11.03
N LEU A 447 -12.59 -19.69 10.28
CA LEU A 447 -13.22 -20.92 10.78
C LEU A 447 -12.23 -22.07 10.94
N ASN A 448 -11.13 -22.05 10.20
CA ASN A 448 -10.04 -23.02 10.29
C ASN A 448 -8.71 -22.35 9.89
N ASN A 449 -7.59 -22.83 10.41
CA ASN A 449 -6.27 -22.24 10.18
C ASN A 449 -5.39 -23.02 9.19
N ASP A 450 -5.61 -24.32 9.00
CA ASP A 450 -4.90 -25.12 7.99
C ASP A 450 -5.81 -26.23 7.43
N PRO A 451 -6.33 -26.09 6.19
CA PRO A 451 -6.25 -24.87 5.36
C PRO A 451 -6.94 -23.67 6.04
N ILE A 452 -6.54 -22.45 5.70
CA ILE A 452 -7.30 -21.26 6.11
C ILE A 452 -8.69 -21.35 5.50
N VAL A 453 -9.72 -21.09 6.30
CA VAL A 453 -11.11 -20.99 5.85
C VAL A 453 -11.70 -19.70 6.41
N ASP A 454 -11.76 -18.67 5.59
CA ASP A 454 -12.31 -17.37 5.97
C ASP A 454 -13.76 -17.24 5.50
N LEU A 455 -14.64 -16.75 6.37
CA LEU A 455 -16.01 -16.39 6.05
C LEU A 455 -16.09 -14.91 5.71
N TYR A 456 -16.68 -14.61 4.55
CA TYR A 456 -17.00 -13.28 4.08
C TYR A 456 -18.51 -13.12 3.98
N LYS A 457 -19.03 -11.96 4.40
CA LYS A 457 -20.46 -11.67 4.40
C LYS A 457 -20.79 -10.38 3.66
N SER A 458 -21.90 -10.39 2.95
CA SER A 458 -22.54 -9.20 2.37
C SER A 458 -24.06 -9.39 2.49
N ASP A 459 -24.72 -8.58 3.31
CA ASP A 459 -26.10 -8.78 3.73
C ASP A 459 -26.37 -10.22 4.24
N LYS A 460 -27.20 -10.99 3.53
CA LYS A 460 -27.52 -12.40 3.82
C LYS A 460 -26.65 -13.40 3.05
N LYS A 461 -25.73 -12.93 2.20
CA LYS A 461 -24.86 -13.78 1.38
C LYS A 461 -23.61 -14.16 2.16
N GLU A 462 -23.23 -15.42 2.05
CA GLU A 462 -22.04 -16.00 2.68
C GLU A 462 -21.14 -16.59 1.60
N ILE A 463 -19.87 -16.17 1.57
CA ILE A 463 -18.82 -16.76 0.75
C ILE A 463 -17.68 -17.18 1.66
N TYR A 464 -17.14 -18.38 1.43
CA TYR A 464 -16.00 -18.92 2.14
C TYR A 464 -14.78 -18.88 1.23
N VAL A 465 -13.65 -18.37 1.72
CA VAL A 465 -12.37 -18.37 0.99
C VAL A 465 -11.46 -19.40 1.65
N LEU A 466 -11.02 -20.38 0.87
CA LEU A 466 -10.16 -21.45 1.35
C LEU A 466 -8.79 -21.38 0.67
N THR A 467 -7.72 -21.46 1.45
CA THR A 467 -6.35 -21.48 0.93
C THR A 467 -5.41 -22.21 1.87
N ILE A 468 -4.40 -22.87 1.34
CA ILE A 468 -3.29 -23.43 2.11
C ILE A 468 -2.28 -22.31 2.41
N PRO A 469 -1.94 -22.04 3.69
CA PRO A 469 -1.07 -20.94 4.08
C PRO A 469 0.42 -21.31 4.03
N ASP A 470 0.88 -21.92 2.94
CA ASP A 470 2.29 -22.23 2.73
C ASP A 470 2.78 -21.91 1.31
N GLN A 471 3.98 -22.39 0.96
CA GLN A 471 4.65 -22.21 -0.32
C GLN A 471 5.35 -23.49 -0.81
N LYS A 472 4.79 -24.67 -0.50
CA LYS A 472 5.36 -26.00 -0.77
C LYS A 472 4.65 -26.77 -1.89
N GLY A 473 3.64 -26.19 -2.51
CA GLY A 473 2.79 -26.83 -3.52
C GLY A 473 1.83 -27.87 -2.94
N ARG A 474 1.45 -27.72 -1.66
CA ARG A 474 0.61 -28.70 -0.96
C ARG A 474 -0.84 -28.65 -1.46
N THR A 475 -1.50 -29.80 -1.36
CA THR A 475 -2.95 -29.95 -1.51
C THR A 475 -3.54 -30.62 -0.26
N ALA A 476 -4.80 -30.34 0.05
CA ALA A 476 -5.51 -30.95 1.17
C ALA A 476 -7.00 -31.07 0.86
N LYS A 477 -7.66 -32.11 1.39
CA LYS A 477 -9.13 -32.20 1.38
C LYS A 477 -9.69 -31.55 2.64
N TYR A 478 -10.70 -30.71 2.47
CA TYR A 478 -11.41 -30.08 3.58
C TYR A 478 -12.93 -30.29 3.43
N GLU A 479 -13.58 -30.74 4.51
CA GLU A 479 -15.04 -30.84 4.57
C GLU A 479 -15.62 -29.52 5.11
N LEU A 480 -16.11 -28.68 4.20
CA LEU A 480 -16.75 -27.42 4.54
C LEU A 480 -18.21 -27.65 4.95
N ASN A 481 -18.58 -27.16 6.13
CA ASN A 481 -19.96 -27.16 6.62
C ASN A 481 -20.68 -25.86 6.22
N LEU A 482 -21.71 -25.99 5.39
CA LEU A 482 -22.55 -24.89 4.89
C LEU A 482 -23.91 -24.81 5.59
N GLY A 483 -24.09 -25.58 6.68
CA GLY A 483 -25.33 -25.63 7.45
C GLY A 483 -26.39 -26.50 6.78
N ASP A 484 -27.49 -25.90 6.36
CA ASP A 484 -28.65 -26.57 5.74
C ASP A 484 -28.69 -26.45 4.21
N ALA A 485 -27.77 -25.67 3.62
CA ALA A 485 -27.70 -25.39 2.20
C ALA A 485 -27.62 -26.68 1.37
N LYS A 486 -28.51 -26.83 0.39
CA LYS A 486 -28.55 -28.00 -0.52
C LYS A 486 -27.55 -27.92 -1.66
N GLN A 487 -27.14 -26.70 -2.00
CA GLN A 487 -26.19 -26.43 -3.07
C GLN A 487 -25.17 -25.38 -2.65
N ALA A 488 -24.06 -25.37 -3.37
CA ALA A 488 -23.04 -24.33 -3.29
C ALA A 488 -22.52 -24.02 -4.70
N ILE A 489 -21.92 -22.85 -4.88
CA ILE A 489 -21.17 -22.52 -6.09
C ILE A 489 -19.69 -22.46 -5.72
N ILE A 490 -18.88 -23.28 -6.37
CA ILE A 490 -17.42 -23.20 -6.27
C ILE A 490 -16.94 -22.26 -7.38
N HIS A 491 -16.25 -21.20 -6.99
CA HIS A 491 -15.61 -20.26 -7.90
C HIS A 491 -14.09 -20.46 -7.87
N THR A 492 -13.50 -20.69 -9.04
CA THR A 492 -12.07 -20.93 -9.22
C THR A 492 -11.45 -19.86 -10.10
N LEU A 493 -10.34 -19.28 -9.66
CA LEU A 493 -9.58 -18.27 -10.42
C LEU A 493 -9.15 -18.77 -11.80
N GLN A 494 -9.15 -17.90 -12.80
CA GLN A 494 -8.85 -18.23 -14.20
C GLN A 494 -7.90 -17.20 -14.84
N ILE A 495 -6.71 -17.62 -15.27
CA ILE A 495 -5.77 -16.71 -15.96
C ILE A 495 -6.34 -16.32 -17.34
N GLY A 496 -6.24 -15.05 -17.69
CA GLY A 496 -6.70 -14.48 -18.95
C GLY A 496 -8.22 -14.36 -19.08
N LYS A 497 -8.96 -14.47 -17.97
CA LYS A 497 -10.43 -14.32 -17.93
C LYS A 497 -10.84 -13.17 -17.03
N GLU A 498 -11.99 -12.59 -17.31
CA GLU A 498 -12.56 -11.54 -16.47
C GLU A 498 -13.37 -12.04 -15.28
N GLU A 499 -13.79 -13.31 -15.32
CA GLU A 499 -14.63 -13.95 -14.31
C GLU A 499 -13.98 -15.27 -13.87
N MET A 500 -14.24 -15.66 -12.62
CA MET A 500 -13.90 -16.99 -12.13
C MET A 500 -14.75 -18.06 -12.85
N LEU A 501 -14.23 -19.28 -12.93
CA LEU A 501 -15.05 -20.43 -13.30
C LEU A 501 -16.01 -20.75 -12.15
N ALA A 502 -17.32 -20.66 -12.39
CA ALA A 502 -18.35 -20.99 -11.42
C ALA A 502 -18.94 -22.39 -11.67
N LYS A 503 -18.95 -23.26 -10.66
CA LYS A 503 -19.54 -24.60 -10.72
C LYS A 503 -20.52 -24.81 -9.57
N THR A 504 -21.81 -24.98 -9.90
CA THR A 504 -22.81 -25.39 -8.90
C THR A 504 -22.64 -26.87 -8.55
N VAL A 505 -22.65 -27.18 -7.26
CA VAL A 505 -22.51 -28.54 -6.71
C VAL A 505 -23.58 -28.77 -5.65
N ASN A 506 -24.01 -30.03 -5.51
CA ASN A 506 -24.89 -30.44 -4.42
C ASN A 506 -24.07 -30.70 -3.16
N THR A 507 -24.62 -30.35 -2.01
CA THR A 507 -24.07 -30.72 -0.71
C THR A 507 -24.63 -32.08 -0.26
N ILE A 508 -23.91 -32.76 0.63
CA ILE A 508 -24.39 -33.96 1.31
C ILE A 508 -24.64 -33.58 2.76
N ASN A 509 -25.91 -33.48 3.16
CA ASN A 509 -26.31 -33.01 4.50
C ASN A 509 -25.68 -31.64 4.86
N GLY A 510 -25.63 -30.72 3.90
CA GLY A 510 -25.04 -29.39 4.10
C GLY A 510 -23.52 -29.34 4.10
N LYS A 511 -22.84 -30.47 3.85
CA LYS A 511 -21.38 -30.56 3.79
C LYS A 511 -20.88 -30.70 2.36
N LEU A 512 -19.71 -30.13 2.11
CA LEU A 512 -19.02 -30.18 0.82
C LEU A 512 -17.54 -30.50 1.03
N VAL A 513 -17.04 -31.57 0.40
CA VAL A 513 -15.60 -31.88 0.40
C VAL A 513 -14.93 -31.13 -0.76
N ILE A 514 -13.87 -30.39 -0.45
CA ILE A 514 -13.17 -29.50 -1.37
C ILE A 514 -11.69 -29.85 -1.39
N ASP A 515 -11.09 -29.92 -2.58
CA ASP A 515 -9.64 -29.95 -2.74
C ASP A 515 -9.09 -28.53 -2.65
N VAL A 516 -8.36 -28.25 -1.57
CA VAL A 516 -7.76 -26.94 -1.28
C VAL A 516 -6.29 -26.96 -1.64
N THR A 517 -5.81 -25.86 -2.23
CA THR A 517 -4.41 -25.64 -2.61
C THR A 517 -3.94 -24.28 -2.07
N GLU A 518 -2.72 -23.88 -2.37
CA GLU A 518 -2.22 -22.53 -2.11
C GLU A 518 -2.87 -21.42 -2.94
N THR A 519 -3.52 -21.77 -4.05
CA THR A 519 -4.33 -20.82 -4.83
C THR A 519 -5.71 -20.72 -4.17
N PRO A 520 -6.16 -19.51 -3.78
CA PRO A 520 -7.46 -19.35 -3.13
C PRO A 520 -8.62 -19.87 -3.98
N ILE A 521 -9.54 -20.58 -3.34
CA ILE A 521 -10.83 -21.00 -3.90
C ILE A 521 -11.97 -20.39 -3.10
N PHE A 522 -13.07 -20.06 -3.77
CA PHE A 522 -14.20 -19.37 -3.17
C PHE A 522 -15.43 -20.25 -3.25
N VAL A 523 -16.18 -20.37 -2.15
CA VAL A 523 -17.39 -21.19 -2.08
C VAL A 523 -18.54 -20.30 -1.65
N GLU A 524 -19.47 -20.06 -2.55
CA GLU A 524 -20.69 -19.34 -2.27
C GLU A 524 -21.77 -20.30 -1.80
N LYS A 525 -22.34 -20.00 -0.63
CA LYS A 525 -23.48 -20.74 -0.10
C LYS A 525 -24.74 -20.33 -0.86
N LYS A 526 -25.40 -21.29 -1.53
CA LYS A 526 -26.74 -21.06 -2.07
C LYS A 526 -27.78 -21.17 -0.95
N THR A 527 -28.65 -20.19 -0.88
CA THR A 527 -29.86 -20.22 -0.06
C THR A 527 -31.06 -20.22 -0.99
N ASP A 528 -32.20 -20.77 -0.56
CA ASP A 528 -33.39 -20.97 -1.40
C ASP A 528 -33.98 -19.66 -1.99
N ASN A 529 -33.41 -18.50 -1.66
CA ASN A 529 -33.85 -17.17 -2.10
C ASN A 529 -32.85 -16.46 -3.07
N ASN A 530 -31.82 -17.15 -3.60
CA ASN A 530 -30.87 -16.58 -4.57
C ASN A 530 -30.65 -17.47 -5.81
#